data_AF-A0A5N5WRD3-F1
#
_entry.id   AF-A0A5N5WRD3-F1
#
_cell.length_a   1.000
_cell.length_b   1.000
_cell.length_c   1.000
_cell.angle_alpha   90.00
_cell.angle_beta   90.00
_cell.angle_gamma   90.00
#
_symmetry.space_group_name_H-M   'P 1'
#
loop_
_entity.id
_entity.type
_entity.pdbx_description
1 polymer ?
#
loop_
_entity_poly.entity_id
_entity_poly.type
_entity_poly.pdbx_seq_one_letter_code
_entity_poly.pdbx_strand_id
1 'polypeptide(L)'
;MRFVLLGFVLKTPNHQIVIRQNYIKNLRTVLLLNPQEDSHSVAAYKVGRKYNSRSCREFRGGLGLPILELHMKLLLRNTWSITLAGSDTAGIATGAPQVAPSGNFTFTFTNVAAVDVKSVGDKDVMLVIERHGRVLGSLDVVDGDRMVAEVRESIHHSKKAALLNSLRRTHRPALEIIVTLGVDLSLVTIIAIIASDSIFGSE
;
A
#
# COMPACT_ATOMS: atom_id res chain seq x y z
N MET A 1 11.19 -18.62 15.24
CA MET A 1 10.15 -19.64 14.95
C MET A 1 9.49 -19.23 13.65
N ARG A 2 9.86 -19.87 12.53
CA ARG A 2 9.29 -19.59 11.19
C ARG A 2 7.89 -20.20 11.15
N PHE A 3 6.86 -19.39 11.04
CA PHE A 3 5.55 -19.87 10.61
C PHE A 3 5.63 -20.08 9.10
N VAL A 4 5.91 -21.32 8.71
CA VAL A 4 5.66 -21.81 7.35
C VAL A 4 4.18 -22.19 7.34
N LEU A 5 3.33 -21.35 6.74
CA LEU A 5 2.07 -21.87 6.21
C LEU A 5 2.44 -22.84 5.09
N LEU A 6 1.87 -24.03 5.13
CA LEU A 6 1.87 -25.07 4.10
C LEU A 6 2.27 -24.58 2.69
N GLY A 7 3.50 -24.92 2.26
CA GLY A 7 3.75 -25.56 0.97
C GLY A 7 3.54 -24.82 -0.35
N PHE A 8 3.16 -23.54 -0.38
CA PHE A 8 3.08 -22.80 -1.65
C PHE A 8 4.17 -21.75 -1.75
N VAL A 9 5.13 -21.99 -2.64
CA VAL A 9 6.07 -20.96 -3.08
C VAL A 9 5.30 -20.04 -4.03
N LEU A 10 5.01 -18.82 -3.59
CA LEU A 10 4.36 -17.81 -4.43
C LEU A 10 5.22 -17.53 -5.67
N LYS A 11 4.56 -17.46 -6.82
CA LYS A 11 5.24 -17.20 -8.10
C LYS A 11 5.55 -15.72 -8.27
N THR A 12 6.49 -15.39 -9.14
CA THR A 12 6.63 -14.01 -9.62
C THR A 12 5.54 -13.69 -10.64
N PRO A 13 5.04 -12.44 -10.71
CA PRO A 13 4.15 -12.01 -11.78
C PRO A 13 4.77 -12.29 -13.16
N ASN A 14 3.98 -12.80 -14.09
CA ASN A 14 4.42 -13.07 -15.47
C ASN A 14 4.20 -11.89 -16.42
N HIS A 15 3.61 -10.81 -15.92
CA HIS A 15 3.33 -9.57 -16.63
C HIS A 15 3.53 -8.40 -15.67
N GLN A 16 3.65 -7.19 -16.20
CA GLN A 16 3.81 -6.01 -15.37
C GLN A 16 2.49 -5.67 -14.67
N ILE A 17 2.56 -5.31 -13.39
CA ILE A 17 1.41 -4.94 -12.55
C ILE A 17 1.55 -3.46 -12.21
N VAL A 18 0.75 -2.62 -12.89
CA VAL A 18 1.05 -1.19 -13.00
C VAL A 18 -0.21 -0.33 -12.90
N ILE A 19 -0.18 0.70 -12.04
CA ILE A 19 -1.18 1.78 -12.05
C ILE A 19 -0.73 2.97 -12.89
N ARG A 20 0.59 3.21 -13.00
CA ARG A 20 1.21 4.22 -13.88
C ARG A 20 2.55 3.73 -14.45
N GLN A 21 2.80 3.96 -15.73
CA GLN A 21 3.98 3.44 -16.44
C GLN A 21 5.35 3.99 -15.96
N ASN A 22 5.37 4.99 -15.08
CA ASN A 22 6.56 5.80 -14.82
C ASN A 22 7.50 5.22 -13.74
N TYR A 23 7.04 4.31 -12.89
CA TYR A 23 7.77 3.86 -11.70
C TYR A 23 7.94 2.35 -11.62
N ILE A 24 8.25 1.70 -12.73
CA ILE A 24 8.47 0.25 -12.82
C ILE A 24 9.97 -0.05 -12.76
N LYS A 25 10.36 -1.14 -12.09
CA LYS A 25 11.75 -1.62 -12.05
C LYS A 25 11.86 -3.03 -12.63
N ASN A 26 12.96 -3.26 -13.35
CA ASN A 26 13.27 -4.57 -13.97
C ASN A 26 13.98 -5.53 -12.99
N LEU A 27 14.16 -5.11 -11.74
CA LEU A 27 14.83 -5.87 -10.70
C LEU A 27 14.00 -5.81 -9.43
N ARG A 28 14.13 -6.84 -8.59
CA ARG A 28 13.59 -6.84 -7.23
C ARG A 28 14.15 -5.63 -6.49
N THR A 29 13.26 -4.82 -5.92
CA THR A 29 13.61 -3.52 -5.34
C THR A 29 13.17 -3.48 -3.88
N VAL A 30 14.01 -2.95 -2.99
CA VAL A 30 13.64 -2.69 -1.61
C VAL A 30 13.43 -1.19 -1.43
N LEU A 31 12.27 -0.79 -0.94
CA LEU A 31 11.94 0.59 -0.57
C LEU A 31 11.92 0.72 0.95
N LEU A 32 12.40 1.85 1.45
CA LEU A 32 12.32 2.22 2.85
C LEU A 32 11.37 3.41 2.99
N LEU A 33 10.26 3.21 3.71
CA LEU A 33 9.37 4.29 4.13
C LEU A 33 9.69 4.67 5.56
N ASN A 34 10.27 5.86 5.72
CA ASN A 34 10.54 6.40 7.04
C ASN A 34 9.37 7.25 7.52
N PRO A 35 8.97 7.09 8.80
CA PRO A 35 7.97 7.96 9.40
C PRO A 35 8.49 9.40 9.46
N GLN A 36 7.59 10.37 9.38
CA GLN A 36 7.92 11.77 9.65
C GLN A 36 8.19 11.91 11.16
N GLU A 37 9.22 12.69 11.54
CA GLU A 37 9.78 12.69 12.91
C GLU A 37 8.80 13.11 14.02
N ASP A 38 7.67 13.74 13.67
CA ASP A 38 6.62 14.08 14.62
C ASP A 38 5.54 12.99 14.66
N SER A 39 5.48 12.24 15.76
CA SER A 39 4.46 11.21 16.01
C SER A 39 3.03 11.76 16.11
N HIS A 40 2.87 13.07 16.26
CA HIS A 40 1.59 13.79 16.24
C HIS A 40 1.26 14.39 14.88
N SER A 41 2.16 14.31 13.89
CA SER A 41 1.90 14.74 12.53
C SER A 41 0.79 13.89 11.93
N VAL A 42 -0.22 14.58 11.37
CA VAL A 42 -1.31 13.94 10.60
C VAL A 42 -0.78 13.23 9.34
N ALA A 43 0.43 13.59 8.89
CA ALA A 43 1.18 12.88 7.87
C ALA A 43 2.21 11.96 8.55
N ALA A 44 1.89 10.66 8.64
CA ALA A 44 2.75 9.66 9.27
C ALA A 44 4.04 9.38 8.48
N TYR A 45 3.99 9.52 7.16
CA TYR A 45 5.11 9.42 6.22
C TYR A 45 5.19 10.72 5.41
N LYS A 46 6.21 10.92 4.56
CA LYS A 46 6.32 12.07 3.61
C LYS A 46 5.24 12.08 2.50
N VAL A 47 3.98 11.85 2.89
CA VAL A 47 2.77 11.93 2.08
C VAL A 47 1.86 12.88 2.85
N GLY A 48 1.82 14.13 2.39
CA GLY A 48 1.20 15.23 3.12
C GLY A 48 -0.32 15.18 3.09
N ARG A 49 -0.97 15.72 4.12
CA ARG A 49 -2.39 16.07 4.05
C ARG A 49 -2.54 17.34 3.19
N LYS A 50 -3.51 17.37 2.29
CA LYS A 50 -3.83 18.59 1.54
C LYS A 50 -4.34 19.65 2.53
N TYR A 51 -3.74 20.84 2.53
CA TYR A 51 -4.08 21.95 3.45
C TYR A 51 -5.41 22.66 3.13
N ASN A 52 -6.24 22.11 2.24
CA ASN A 52 -7.56 22.64 1.90
C ASN A 52 -8.68 21.80 2.54
N SER A 53 -9.94 22.23 2.35
CA SER A 53 -11.18 21.66 2.90
C SER A 53 -11.47 20.17 2.61
N ARG A 54 -10.53 19.41 2.04
CA ARG A 54 -10.69 18.00 1.67
C ARG A 54 -9.70 17.12 2.44
N SER A 55 -10.22 16.10 3.13
CA SER A 55 -9.43 15.09 3.83
C SER A 55 -8.86 14.06 2.84
N CYS A 56 -7.85 14.44 2.06
CA CYS A 56 -7.06 13.52 1.23
C CYS A 56 -5.56 13.60 1.58
N ARG A 57 -4.85 12.50 1.31
CA ARG A 57 -3.39 12.41 1.36
C ARG A 57 -2.81 12.54 -0.05
N GLU A 58 -1.80 13.37 -0.20
CA GLU A 58 -1.19 13.69 -1.48
C GLU A 58 0.17 13.02 -1.62
N PHE A 59 0.32 12.23 -2.68
CA PHE A 59 1.59 11.62 -3.08
C PHE A 59 2.31 12.57 -4.02
N ARG A 60 3.51 12.99 -3.61
CA ARG A 60 4.33 13.94 -4.37
C ARG A 60 5.53 13.26 -4.99
N GLY A 61 5.87 13.68 -6.21
CA GLY A 61 7.08 13.22 -6.92
C GLY A 61 8.37 13.84 -6.39
N GLY A 62 9.49 13.51 -7.03
CA GLY A 62 10.81 14.07 -6.67
C GLY A 62 10.91 15.60 -6.81
N LEU A 63 10.06 16.21 -7.63
CA LEU A 63 9.95 17.68 -7.78
C LEU A 63 8.96 18.32 -6.78
N GLY A 64 8.40 17.54 -5.86
CA GLY A 64 7.38 17.99 -4.92
C GLY A 64 6.00 18.21 -5.53
N LEU A 65 5.82 17.91 -6.83
CA LEU A 65 4.54 18.05 -7.51
C LEU A 65 3.55 16.94 -7.12
N PRO A 66 2.24 17.26 -6.97
CA PRO A 66 1.20 16.26 -6.77
C PRO A 66 1.17 15.25 -7.91
N ILE A 67 1.08 13.96 -7.58
CA ILE A 67 0.93 12.90 -8.57
C ILE A 67 -0.38 12.15 -8.37
N LEU A 68 -0.68 11.77 -7.13
CA LEU A 68 -1.87 11.01 -6.77
C LEU A 68 -2.48 11.56 -5.50
N GLU A 69 -3.79 11.43 -5.37
CA GLU A 69 -4.52 11.70 -4.13
C GLU A 69 -5.16 10.41 -3.61
N LEU A 70 -4.97 10.10 -2.34
CA LEU A 70 -5.64 9.03 -1.61
C LEU A 70 -6.76 9.64 -0.77
N HIS A 71 -7.98 9.21 -1.05
CA HIS A 71 -9.18 9.64 -0.38
C HIS A 71 -9.71 8.49 0.48
N MET A 72 -10.12 8.81 1.70
CA MET A 72 -10.87 7.90 2.55
C MET A 72 -12.36 8.24 2.42
N LYS A 73 -13.18 7.29 2.00
CA LYS A 73 -14.62 7.48 1.87
C LYS A 73 -15.29 7.24 3.22
N LEU A 74 -15.47 8.31 4.00
CA LEU A 74 -16.05 8.30 5.35
C LEU A 74 -17.42 7.59 5.42
N LEU A 75 -18.24 7.69 4.37
CA LEU A 75 -19.58 7.09 4.32
C LEU A 75 -19.57 5.56 4.08
N LEU A 76 -18.45 5.00 3.61
CA LEU A 76 -18.30 3.59 3.27
C LEU A 76 -17.16 3.00 4.09
N ARG A 77 -17.43 2.68 5.37
CA ARG A 77 -16.55 2.04 6.37
C ARG A 77 -15.17 1.63 5.82
N ASN A 78 -14.19 2.54 5.93
CA ASN A 78 -12.77 2.32 5.59
C ASN A 78 -12.48 1.98 4.11
N THR A 79 -13.30 2.43 3.17
CA THR A 79 -13.02 2.32 1.74
C THR A 79 -12.09 3.44 1.29
N TRP A 80 -11.07 3.09 0.51
CA TRP A 80 -10.11 4.01 -0.09
C TRP A 80 -10.38 4.20 -1.58
N SER A 81 -10.11 5.39 -2.10
CA SER A 81 -10.06 5.65 -3.54
C SER A 81 -8.85 6.50 -3.89
N ILE A 82 -8.19 6.13 -4.98
CA ILE A 82 -7.01 6.80 -5.49
C ILE A 82 -7.40 7.51 -6.77
N THR A 83 -7.07 8.79 -6.88
CA THR A 83 -7.32 9.59 -8.07
C THR A 83 -6.04 10.27 -8.54
N LEU A 84 -6.07 10.76 -9.79
CA LEU A 84 -5.06 11.70 -10.26
C LEU A 84 -5.16 12.99 -9.45
N ALA A 85 -4.02 13.57 -9.10
CA ALA A 85 -4.02 14.80 -8.35
C ALA A 85 -4.77 15.92 -9.08
N GLY A 86 -5.60 16.66 -8.33
CA GLY A 86 -6.47 17.70 -8.88
C GLY A 86 -7.76 17.19 -9.57
N SER A 87 -8.04 15.88 -9.57
CA SER A 87 -9.29 15.31 -10.10
C SER A 87 -9.98 14.42 -9.07
N ASP A 88 -11.30 14.61 -8.88
CA ASP A 88 -12.12 13.74 -8.04
C ASP A 88 -12.85 12.64 -8.83
N THR A 89 -12.89 12.78 -10.17
CA THR A 89 -13.66 11.91 -11.07
C THR A 89 -12.78 10.91 -11.81
N ALA A 90 -11.47 11.17 -11.93
CA ALA A 90 -10.50 10.26 -12.52
C ALA A 90 -10.02 9.24 -11.46
N GLY A 91 -10.90 8.31 -11.09
CA GLY A 91 -10.54 7.16 -10.24
C GLY A 91 -9.57 6.22 -10.95
N ILE A 92 -8.47 5.89 -10.27
CA ILE A 92 -7.43 4.98 -10.78
C ILE A 92 -7.49 3.64 -10.06
N ALA A 93 -7.75 3.66 -8.76
CA ALA A 93 -7.82 2.47 -7.94
C ALA A 93 -8.76 2.65 -6.76
N THR A 94 -9.25 1.54 -6.23
CA THR A 94 -10.07 1.47 -5.03
C THR A 94 -9.52 0.41 -4.09
N GLY A 95 -9.66 0.64 -2.79
CA GLY A 95 -9.33 -0.35 -1.78
C GLY A 95 -10.49 -0.50 -0.80
N ALA A 96 -10.72 -1.72 -0.32
CA ALA A 96 -11.77 -1.97 0.67
C ALA A 96 -11.34 -3.06 1.66
N PRO A 97 -11.71 -2.94 2.94
CA PRO A 97 -11.51 -4.02 3.90
C PRO A 97 -12.29 -5.26 3.47
N GLN A 98 -11.72 -6.45 3.72
CA GLN A 98 -12.46 -7.68 3.54
C GLN A 98 -13.41 -7.91 4.73
N VAL A 99 -14.63 -8.37 4.46
CA VAL A 99 -15.63 -8.64 5.50
C VAL A 99 -15.28 -9.96 6.22
N ALA A 100 -14.47 -9.89 7.30
CA ALA A 100 -14.22 -10.87 8.39
C ALA A 100 -12.74 -10.80 8.90
N PRO A 101 -12.39 -11.43 10.04
CA PRO A 101 -11.78 -10.76 11.21
C PRO A 101 -10.26 -10.45 11.12
N SER A 102 -9.61 -10.59 9.95
CA SER A 102 -8.13 -10.65 9.83
C SER A 102 -7.43 -9.31 9.58
N GLY A 103 -8.14 -8.21 9.33
CA GLY A 103 -7.51 -6.94 8.93
C GLY A 103 -6.90 -6.99 7.52
N ASN A 104 -7.33 -7.95 6.71
CA ASN A 104 -7.03 -8.03 5.28
C ASN A 104 -7.87 -7.00 4.50
N PHE A 105 -7.35 -6.57 3.36
CA PHE A 105 -8.08 -5.71 2.45
C PHE A 105 -7.78 -6.07 1.00
N THR A 106 -8.68 -5.72 0.10
CA THR A 106 -8.48 -5.84 -1.33
C THR A 106 -8.16 -4.49 -1.94
N PHE A 107 -7.42 -4.51 -3.04
CA PHE A 107 -7.07 -3.33 -3.80
C PHE A 107 -7.26 -3.60 -5.29
N THR A 108 -8.16 -2.85 -5.93
CA THR A 108 -8.59 -3.07 -7.31
C THR A 108 -8.22 -1.87 -8.16
N PHE A 109 -7.70 -2.12 -9.36
CA PHE A 109 -7.34 -1.08 -10.33
C PHE A 109 -7.27 -1.65 -11.75
N THR A 110 -7.33 -0.78 -12.74
CA THR A 110 -7.09 -1.16 -14.14
C THR A 110 -5.60 -1.16 -14.44
N ASN A 111 -5.06 -2.32 -14.83
CA ASN A 111 -3.64 -2.47 -15.14
C ASN A 111 -3.28 -1.80 -16.46
N VAL A 112 -2.52 -0.71 -16.39
CA VAL A 112 -2.15 0.09 -17.58
C VAL A 112 -1.11 -0.60 -18.47
N ALA A 113 -0.51 -1.70 -18.00
CA ALA A 113 0.37 -2.53 -18.82
C ALA A 113 -0.39 -3.56 -19.66
N ALA A 114 -1.69 -3.80 -19.39
CA ALA A 114 -2.52 -4.76 -20.12
C ALA A 114 -3.08 -4.18 -21.43
N VAL A 115 -2.20 -3.66 -22.29
CA VAL A 115 -2.58 -2.92 -23.51
C VAL A 115 -3.26 -3.81 -24.55
N ASP A 116 -2.84 -5.07 -24.65
CA ASP A 116 -3.30 -6.03 -25.69
C ASP A 116 -4.57 -6.82 -25.33
N VAL A 117 -5.15 -6.57 -24.16
CA VAL A 117 -6.33 -7.29 -23.69
C VAL A 117 -7.60 -6.66 -24.27
N LYS A 118 -8.44 -7.48 -24.89
CA LYS A 118 -9.62 -7.01 -25.66
C LYS A 118 -10.78 -6.53 -24.80
N SER A 119 -10.95 -7.05 -23.59
CA SER A 119 -12.03 -6.64 -22.68
C SER A 119 -11.48 -5.76 -21.55
N VAL A 120 -12.28 -4.81 -21.08
CA VAL A 120 -11.90 -3.89 -19.99
C VAL A 120 -11.81 -4.63 -18.65
N GLY A 121 -12.72 -5.57 -18.39
CA GLY A 121 -12.73 -6.36 -17.15
C GLY A 121 -11.51 -7.28 -17.02
N ASP A 122 -10.96 -7.75 -18.13
CA ASP A 122 -9.74 -8.57 -18.14
C ASP A 122 -8.47 -7.73 -17.90
N LYS A 123 -8.57 -6.40 -17.88
CA LYS A 123 -7.48 -5.48 -17.50
C LYS A 123 -7.48 -5.17 -16.02
N ASP A 124 -8.57 -5.45 -15.31
CA ASP A 124 -8.69 -5.15 -13.90
C ASP A 124 -7.91 -6.18 -13.08
N VAL A 125 -7.04 -5.68 -12.22
CA VAL A 125 -6.27 -6.47 -11.27
C VAL A 125 -6.86 -6.26 -9.89
N MET A 126 -7.08 -7.37 -9.18
CA MET A 126 -7.52 -7.36 -7.79
C MET A 126 -6.42 -7.97 -6.93
N LEU A 127 -5.73 -7.13 -6.17
CA LEU A 127 -4.74 -7.56 -5.21
C LEU A 127 -5.41 -7.89 -3.89
N VAL A 128 -4.98 -8.99 -3.29
CA VAL A 128 -5.33 -9.35 -1.91
C VAL A 128 -4.14 -8.97 -1.03
N ILE A 129 -4.41 -8.23 0.04
CA ILE A 129 -3.41 -7.87 1.04
C ILE A 129 -3.67 -8.73 2.26
N GLU A 130 -2.80 -9.71 2.45
CA GLU A 130 -2.90 -10.69 3.52
C GLU A 130 -2.00 -10.30 4.68
N ARG A 131 -2.59 -10.27 5.87
CA ARG A 131 -1.84 -9.99 7.08
C ARG A 131 -1.27 -11.26 7.69
N HIS A 132 0.05 -11.29 7.83
CA HIS A 132 0.73 -12.35 8.55
C HIS A 132 1.25 -11.84 9.92
N GLY A 133 0.75 -12.46 10.98
CA GLY A 133 1.16 -12.18 12.37
C GLY A 133 0.40 -11.06 13.09
N ARG A 134 0.64 -10.95 14.41
CA ARG A 134 -0.18 -10.11 15.33
C ARG A 134 0.22 -8.63 15.41
N VAL A 135 1.37 -8.21 14.88
CA VAL A 135 2.00 -6.90 15.22
C VAL A 135 2.53 -6.09 14.02
N LEU A 136 2.11 -6.40 12.79
CA LEU A 136 2.90 -6.17 11.56
C LEU A 136 4.18 -7.01 11.59
N GLY A 137 3.99 -8.32 11.51
CA GLY A 137 5.11 -9.23 11.24
C GLY A 137 5.52 -9.13 9.76
N SER A 138 4.53 -9.17 8.88
CA SER A 138 4.63 -8.87 7.44
C SER A 138 3.22 -8.77 6.85
N LEU A 139 3.08 -8.09 5.73
CA LEU A 139 1.92 -8.12 4.86
C LEU A 139 2.38 -8.61 3.50
N ASP A 140 1.65 -9.56 2.94
CA ASP A 140 1.90 -10.03 1.60
C ASP A 140 0.85 -9.42 0.68
N VAL A 141 1.31 -8.81 -0.41
CA VAL A 141 0.47 -8.27 -1.48
C VAL A 141 0.51 -9.30 -2.60
N VAL A 142 -0.63 -9.91 -2.88
CA VAL A 142 -0.72 -11.03 -3.83
C VAL A 142 -1.73 -10.78 -4.94
N ASP A 143 -1.40 -11.27 -6.13
CA ASP A 143 -2.27 -11.38 -7.30
C ASP A 143 -2.50 -12.87 -7.58
N GLY A 144 -3.60 -13.43 -7.06
CA GLY A 144 -3.84 -14.87 -7.10
C GLY A 144 -2.73 -15.67 -6.40
N ASP A 145 -1.94 -16.44 -7.16
CA ASP A 145 -0.81 -17.25 -6.67
C ASP A 145 0.55 -16.54 -6.79
N ARG A 146 0.55 -15.22 -7.06
CA ARG A 146 1.77 -14.44 -7.34
C ARG A 146 2.04 -13.39 -6.29
N MET A 147 3.32 -13.30 -5.91
CA MET A 147 3.80 -12.31 -4.96
C MET A 147 4.11 -10.98 -5.66
N VAL A 148 3.37 -9.94 -5.32
CA VAL A 148 3.56 -8.58 -5.84
C VAL A 148 4.56 -7.81 -4.97
N ALA A 149 4.36 -7.85 -3.65
CA ALA A 149 5.27 -7.22 -2.69
C ALA A 149 5.09 -7.79 -1.28
N GLU A 150 6.14 -7.68 -0.47
CA GLU A 150 6.10 -7.87 0.99
C GLU A 150 6.27 -6.51 1.66
N VAL A 151 5.43 -6.20 2.65
CA VAL A 151 5.56 -5.00 3.50
C VAL A 151 5.80 -5.44 4.94
N ARG A 152 6.87 -4.96 5.57
CA ARG A 152 7.18 -5.31 6.95
C ARG A 152 7.73 -4.12 7.74
N GLU A 153 7.64 -4.18 9.06
CA GLU A 153 8.35 -3.25 9.93
C GLU A 153 9.87 -3.43 9.77
N SER A 154 10.58 -2.33 9.54
CA SER A 154 12.03 -2.34 9.42
C SER A 154 12.66 -2.30 10.81
N ILE A 155 13.16 -3.44 11.28
CA ILE A 155 13.79 -3.55 12.61
C ILE A 155 15.03 -2.65 12.72
N HIS A 156 15.80 -2.52 11.64
CA HIS A 156 17.04 -1.73 11.64
C HIS A 156 16.81 -0.21 11.64
N HIS A 157 15.68 0.24 11.09
CA HIS A 157 15.37 1.67 10.93
C HIS A 157 14.34 2.17 11.94
N SER A 158 13.63 1.26 12.61
CA SER A 158 12.72 1.60 13.70
C SER A 158 13.49 1.73 15.02
N LYS A 159 13.51 2.94 15.60
CA LYS A 159 14.14 3.22 16.90
C LYS A 159 13.52 2.40 18.06
N LYS A 160 12.28 1.92 17.90
CA LYS A 160 11.53 1.09 18.85
C LYS A 160 10.73 0.06 18.06
N ALA A 161 10.66 -1.19 18.50
CA ALA A 161 9.71 -2.16 17.96
C ALA A 161 8.40 -2.06 18.77
N ALA A 162 7.24 -2.08 18.10
CA ALA A 162 5.93 -2.04 18.79
C ALA A 162 5.58 -3.38 19.45
N LEU A 163 6.40 -3.84 20.41
CA LEU A 163 6.18 -5.11 21.11
C LEU A 163 4.91 -5.11 21.98
N LEU A 164 4.36 -3.94 22.32
CA LEU A 164 3.16 -3.77 23.15
C LEU A 164 2.01 -3.14 22.35
N ASN A 165 0.82 -3.74 22.43
CA ASN A 165 -0.40 -3.25 21.76
C ASN A 165 -0.74 -1.79 22.11
N SER A 166 -0.45 -1.35 23.35
CA SER A 166 -0.70 0.01 23.81
C SER A 166 0.19 1.07 23.15
N LEU A 167 1.38 0.69 22.69
CA LEU A 167 2.32 1.60 22.03
C LEU A 167 2.00 1.80 20.54
N ARG A 168 1.13 0.98 19.93
CA ARG A 168 0.84 1.03 18.49
C ARG A 168 0.17 2.32 18.04
N ARG A 169 -0.63 2.93 18.91
CA ARG A 169 -1.36 4.18 18.57
C ARG A 169 -0.44 5.38 18.45
N THR A 170 0.71 5.37 19.13
CA THR A 170 1.71 6.44 19.12
C THR A 170 3.00 6.04 18.39
N HIS A 171 3.10 4.78 17.95
CA HIS A 171 4.22 4.27 17.18
C HIS A 171 3.95 4.41 15.68
N ARG A 172 4.96 4.89 14.97
CA ARG A 172 5.01 4.90 13.51
C ARG A 172 6.35 4.27 13.12
N PRO A 173 6.39 2.99 12.73
CA PRO A 173 7.64 2.35 12.37
C PRO A 173 8.14 2.81 11.01
N ALA A 174 9.44 2.63 10.78
CA ALA A 174 9.93 2.53 9.41
C ALA A 174 9.42 1.24 8.77
N LEU A 175 9.00 1.30 7.51
CA LEU A 175 8.56 0.13 6.75
C LEU A 175 9.58 -0.21 5.67
N GLU A 176 9.90 -1.49 5.56
CA GLU A 176 10.63 -2.05 4.44
C GLU A 176 9.61 -2.69 3.49
N ILE A 177 9.60 -2.25 2.23
CA ILE A 177 8.79 -2.86 1.17
C ILE A 177 9.72 -3.59 0.23
N ILE A 178 9.52 -4.89 0.07
CA ILE A 178 10.24 -5.69 -0.91
C ILE A 178 9.33 -5.91 -2.11
N VAL A 179 9.68 -5.26 -3.22
CA VAL A 179 8.86 -5.20 -4.44
C VAL A 179 9.40 -6.19 -5.47
N THR A 180 8.51 -7.02 -6.02
CA THR A 180 8.84 -7.92 -7.12
C THR A 180 9.12 -7.14 -8.41
N LEU A 181 9.98 -7.66 -9.28
CA LEU A 181 10.24 -7.03 -10.59
C LEU A 181 8.94 -6.86 -11.41
N GLY A 182 8.89 -5.83 -12.24
CA GLY A 182 7.74 -5.54 -13.10
C GLY A 182 6.53 -4.94 -12.36
N VAL A 183 6.65 -4.65 -11.07
CA VAL A 183 5.61 -4.01 -10.26
C VAL A 183 5.88 -2.51 -10.13
N ASP A 184 4.82 -1.71 -10.21
CA ASP A 184 4.86 -0.27 -10.00
C ASP A 184 5.17 0.09 -8.53
N LEU A 185 6.25 0.82 -8.30
CA LEU A 185 6.67 1.27 -6.97
C LEU A 185 5.63 2.18 -6.31
N SER A 186 4.86 2.95 -7.08
CA SER A 186 3.82 3.84 -6.56
C SER A 186 2.65 3.03 -5.98
N LEU A 187 2.25 1.97 -6.68
CA LEU A 187 1.18 1.06 -6.26
C LEU A 187 1.46 0.47 -4.88
N VAL A 188 2.62 -0.15 -4.73
CA VAL A 188 3.02 -0.81 -3.48
C VAL A 188 3.26 0.18 -2.34
N THR A 189 3.72 1.40 -2.66
CA THR A 189 3.86 2.49 -1.68
C THR A 189 2.49 2.93 -1.14
N ILE A 190 1.48 3.08 -2.01
CA ILE A 190 0.12 3.42 -1.59
C ILE A 190 -0.45 2.33 -0.69
N ILE A 191 -0.30 1.07 -1.09
CA ILE A 191 -0.77 -0.10 -0.31
C ILE A 191 -0.12 -0.12 1.07
N ALA A 192 1.20 0.11 1.15
CA ALA A 192 1.91 0.14 2.42
C ALA A 192 1.43 1.27 3.35
N ILE A 193 1.08 2.44 2.80
CA ILE A 193 0.53 3.55 3.59
C ILE A 193 -0.88 3.23 4.09
N ILE A 194 -1.76 2.70 3.23
CA ILE A 194 -3.11 2.26 3.62
C ILE A 194 -3.03 1.21 4.75
N ALA A 195 -2.15 0.23 4.57
CA ALA A 195 -1.90 -0.81 5.55
C ALA A 195 -1.38 -0.24 6.88
N SER A 196 -0.39 0.66 6.82
CA SER A 196 0.17 1.31 7.99
C SER A 196 -0.87 2.13 8.74
N ASP A 197 -1.70 2.89 8.03
CA ASP A 197 -2.76 3.70 8.64
C ASP A 197 -3.83 2.79 9.27
N SER A 198 -4.17 1.67 8.63
CA SER A 198 -5.13 0.71 9.16
C SER A 198 -4.66 0.05 10.46
N ILE A 199 -3.34 -0.02 10.69
CA ILE A 199 -2.75 -0.75 11.82
C ILE A 199 -2.27 0.18 12.93
N PHE A 200 -1.70 1.32 12.56
CA PHE A 200 -1.12 2.28 13.51
C PHE A 200 -1.95 3.57 13.63
N GLY A 201 -2.84 3.87 12.69
CA GLY A 201 -3.66 5.08 12.70
C GLY A 201 -4.30 5.35 14.06
N SER A 202 -4.24 6.61 14.49
CA SER A 202 -5.05 7.09 15.62
C SER A 202 -6.42 7.47 15.05
N GLU A 203 -7.49 6.96 15.66
CA GLU A 203 -8.85 7.49 15.43
C GLU A 203 -8.93 8.99 15.73
#